data_AF-A0A9P7FDV9-F1
#
_entry.id   AF-A0A9P7FDV9-F1
#
_cell.length_a   1.000
_cell.length_b   1.000
_cell.length_c   1.000
_cell.angle_alpha   90.00
_cell.angle_beta   90.00
_cell.angle_gamma   90.00
#
_symmetry.space_group_name_H-M   'P 1'
#
loop_
_entity.id
_entity.type
_entity.pdbx_description
1 polymer ?
#
loop_
_entity_poly.entity_id
_entity_poly.type
_entity_poly.pdbx_seq_one_letter_code
_entity_poly.pdbx_strand_id
1 'polypeptide(L)'
;MDTSYDVIIGHSFGGAVAVSLLPFLPKKKGTTVILLDPGLEFTEEQNKMNLNLFLKETANIKPVDVHMAKNPAWSRRDCVLRTLGFSMCDRTTVEVFRQNSPWSFKGLLKNIPPHVEITVLVSDPKFGLGICKTEHIPRDVERLNVRALTGIGHWIQYECPDVIMDAIPLPRANL
;
A
#
# COMPACT_ATOMS: atom_id res chain seq x y z
N MET A 1 9.46 -18.43 -20.25
CA MET A 1 8.80 -18.80 -18.98
C MET A 1 7.46 -18.08 -18.94
N ASP A 2 6.38 -18.80 -18.68
CA ASP A 2 5.03 -18.23 -18.61
C ASP A 2 4.82 -17.70 -17.19
N THR A 3 5.26 -16.47 -16.92
CA THR A 3 5.13 -15.86 -15.59
C THR A 3 3.67 -15.53 -15.35
N SER A 4 3.10 -16.02 -14.24
CA SER A 4 1.76 -15.68 -13.77
C SER A 4 1.82 -15.32 -12.29
N TYR A 5 0.89 -14.49 -11.84
CA TYR A 5 0.77 -14.05 -10.46
C TYR A 5 -0.61 -14.41 -9.94
N ASP A 6 -0.66 -15.12 -8.80
CA ASP A 6 -1.92 -15.40 -8.12
C ASP A 6 -2.38 -14.21 -7.30
N VAL A 7 -1.45 -13.62 -6.55
CA VAL A 7 -1.70 -12.51 -5.63
C VAL A 7 -0.61 -11.45 -5.79
N ILE A 8 -1.01 -10.18 -5.86
CA ILE A 8 -0.13 -9.02 -5.80
C ILE A 8 -0.57 -8.19 -4.60
N ILE A 9 0.37 -7.86 -3.71
CA ILE A 9 0.10 -7.03 -2.53
C ILE A 9 0.89 -5.73 -2.67
N GLY A 10 0.20 -4.60 -2.68
CA GLY A 10 0.79 -3.27 -2.79
C GLY A 10 0.49 -2.42 -1.56
N HIS A 11 1.50 -2.16 -0.73
CA HIS A 11 1.38 -1.26 0.43
C HIS A 11 1.80 0.16 0.07
N SER A 12 1.03 1.16 0.49
CA SER A 12 1.40 2.57 0.38
C SER A 12 1.73 2.95 -1.08
N PHE A 13 2.96 3.41 -1.35
CA PHE A 13 3.46 3.65 -2.70
C PHE A 13 3.43 2.39 -3.60
N GLY A 14 3.72 1.21 -3.05
CA GLY A 14 3.59 -0.06 -3.76
C GLY A 14 2.18 -0.31 -4.29
N GLY A 15 1.15 0.27 -3.65
CA GLY A 15 -0.22 0.24 -4.15
C GLY A 15 -0.41 1.09 -5.41
N ALA A 16 0.17 2.29 -5.47
CA ALA A 16 0.16 3.13 -6.67
C ALA A 16 0.88 2.45 -7.85
N VAL A 17 2.02 1.81 -7.56
CA VAL A 17 2.77 1.01 -8.55
C VAL A 17 1.92 -0.17 -9.04
N ALA A 18 1.33 -0.96 -8.14
CA ALA A 18 0.49 -2.10 -8.50
C ALA A 18 -0.67 -1.69 -9.41
N VAL A 19 -1.36 -0.59 -9.07
CA VAL A 19 -2.47 -0.05 -9.86
C VAL A 19 -1.99 0.42 -11.25
N SER A 20 -0.79 1.01 -11.34
CA SER A 20 -0.20 1.46 -12.60
C SER A 20 0.20 0.30 -13.52
N LEU A 21 0.46 -0.88 -12.95
CA LEU A 21 0.87 -2.07 -13.67
C LEU A 21 -0.28 -2.98 -14.10
N LEU A 22 -1.51 -2.73 -13.64
CA LEU A 22 -2.69 -3.55 -13.97
C LEU A 22 -2.85 -3.85 -15.47
N PRO A 23 -2.69 -2.88 -16.40
CA PRO A 23 -2.88 -3.16 -17.83
C PRO A 23 -1.88 -4.16 -18.41
N PHE A 24 -0.75 -4.39 -17.73
CA PHE A 24 0.34 -5.26 -18.17
C PHE A 24 0.31 -6.64 -17.52
N LEU A 25 -0.68 -6.92 -16.66
CA LEU A 25 -0.78 -8.22 -16.01
C LEU A 25 -1.09 -9.35 -17.01
N PRO A 26 -0.51 -10.55 -16.81
CA PRO A 26 -0.78 -11.69 -17.68
C PRO A 26 -2.26 -12.11 -17.66
N LYS A 27 -2.91 -12.09 -18.84
CA LYS A 27 -4.35 -12.36 -18.99
C LYS A 27 -4.76 -13.83 -18.85
N LYS A 28 -3.77 -14.75 -18.75
CA LYS A 28 -4.01 -16.20 -18.80
C LYS A 28 -4.72 -16.75 -17.56
N LYS A 29 -4.58 -16.08 -16.41
CA LYS A 29 -5.17 -16.48 -15.13
C LYS A 29 -5.74 -15.27 -14.40
N GLY A 30 -6.75 -15.49 -13.57
CA GLY A 30 -7.21 -14.48 -12.63
C GLY A 30 -6.10 -14.07 -11.66
N THR A 31 -5.99 -12.77 -11.37
CA THR A 31 -5.03 -12.22 -10.41
C THR A 31 -5.78 -11.46 -9.32
N THR A 32 -5.50 -11.77 -8.05
CA THR A 32 -5.97 -10.99 -6.92
C THR A 32 -4.98 -9.89 -6.59
N VAL A 33 -5.46 -8.66 -6.45
CA VAL A 33 -4.65 -7.51 -6.02
C VAL A 33 -5.17 -7.02 -4.68
N ILE A 34 -4.28 -6.91 -3.69
CA ILE A 34 -4.61 -6.40 -2.37
C ILE A 34 -3.81 -5.12 -2.15
N LEU A 35 -4.51 -3.99 -2.00
CA LEU A 35 -3.91 -2.69 -1.78
C LEU A 35 -4.02 -2.33 -0.28
N LEU A 36 -2.89 -2.15 0.37
CA LEU A 36 -2.81 -1.82 1.79
C LEU A 36 -2.54 -0.32 1.94
N ASP A 37 -3.55 0.41 2.38
CA ASP A 37 -3.56 1.86 2.57
C ASP A 37 -2.81 2.63 1.44
N PRO A 38 -3.23 2.43 0.17
CA PRO A 38 -2.45 2.87 -0.99
C PRO A 38 -2.41 4.40 -1.13
N GLY A 39 -1.25 4.93 -1.52
CA GLY A 39 -1.09 6.36 -1.84
C GLY A 39 -1.68 6.70 -3.21
N LEU A 40 -3.00 6.79 -3.32
CA LEU A 40 -3.68 6.96 -4.62
C LEU A 40 -3.79 8.41 -5.10
N GLU A 41 -3.86 9.37 -4.17
CA GLU A 41 -4.07 10.78 -4.49
C GLU A 41 -3.43 11.62 -3.39
N PHE A 42 -2.61 12.60 -3.77
CA PHE A 42 -2.06 13.60 -2.85
C PHE A 42 -2.26 15.00 -3.44
N THR A 43 -2.60 15.96 -2.59
CA THR A 43 -2.50 17.38 -2.97
C THR A 43 -1.04 17.77 -3.20
N GLU A 44 -0.81 18.91 -3.87
CA GLU A 44 0.54 19.41 -4.09
C GLU A 44 1.29 19.65 -2.75
N GLU A 45 0.57 20.15 -1.73
CA GLU A 45 1.09 20.35 -0.38
C GLU A 45 1.47 19.01 0.27
N GLN A 46 0.58 18.01 0.22
CA GLN A 46 0.85 16.67 0.75
C GLN A 46 2.05 16.03 0.05
N ASN A 47 2.15 16.21 -1.27
CA ASN A 47 3.26 15.68 -2.06
C ASN A 47 4.60 16.31 -1.65
N LYS A 48 4.64 17.64 -1.47
CA LYS A 48 5.82 18.37 -0.94
C LYS A 48 6.17 17.95 0.49
N MET A 49 5.17 17.79 1.35
CA MET A 49 5.37 17.33 2.73
C MET A 49 5.95 15.91 2.78
N ASN A 50 5.40 14.99 1.97
CA ASN A 50 5.87 13.61 1.87
C ASN A 50 7.31 13.54 1.37
N LEU A 51 7.64 14.26 0.29
CA LEU A 51 9.01 14.36 -0.22
C LEU A 51 10.00 14.77 0.88
N ASN A 52 9.71 15.85 1.62
CA ASN A 52 10.57 16.33 2.69
C ASN A 52 10.67 15.32 3.84
N LEU A 53 9.56 14.67 4.20
CA LEU A 53 9.53 13.65 5.24
C LEU A 53 10.43 12.46 4.87
N PHE A 54 10.27 11.90 3.66
CA PHE A 54 11.04 10.73 3.24
C PHE A 54 12.52 11.04 3.01
N LEU A 55 12.87 12.25 2.52
CA LEU A 55 14.26 12.70 2.47
C LEU A 55 14.88 12.76 3.88
N LYS A 56 14.15 13.28 4.87
CA LYS A 56 14.62 13.35 6.25
C LYS A 56 14.78 11.97 6.89
N GLU A 57 13.81 11.07 6.69
CA GLU A 57 13.83 9.72 7.27
C GLU A 57 14.92 8.83 6.65
N THR A 58 15.17 8.95 5.34
CA THR A 58 16.26 8.24 4.66
C THR A 58 17.64 8.86 4.91
N ALA A 59 17.69 10.13 5.32
CA ALA A 59 18.92 10.77 5.79
C ALA A 59 19.27 10.42 7.24
N ASN A 60 18.25 10.28 8.10
CA ASN A 60 18.41 10.07 9.54
C ASN A 60 17.69 8.79 9.96
N ILE A 61 18.32 7.66 9.68
CA ILE A 61 17.78 6.34 9.99
C ILE A 61 17.64 6.19 11.51
N LYS A 62 16.42 5.94 11.96
CA LYS A 62 16.11 5.77 13.38
C LYS A 62 16.55 4.37 13.85
N PRO A 63 17.11 4.26 15.07
CA PRO A 63 17.42 2.97 15.66
C PRO A 63 16.13 2.20 15.98
N VAL A 64 16.26 0.87 16.09
CA VAL A 64 15.17 -0.07 16.35
C VAL A 64 14.34 0.34 17.58
N ASP A 65 14.99 0.75 18.66
CA ASP A 65 14.33 1.09 19.92
C ASP A 65 13.41 2.31 19.80
N VAL A 66 13.72 3.26 18.90
CA VAL A 66 12.84 4.40 18.60
C VAL A 66 11.57 3.94 17.88
N HIS A 67 11.67 2.93 17.01
CA HIS A 67 10.49 2.35 16.38
C HIS A 67 9.64 1.55 17.37
N MET A 68 10.27 0.78 18.26
CA MET A 68 9.57 0.04 19.30
C MET A 68 8.81 0.97 20.25
N ALA A 69 9.45 2.06 20.70
CA ALA A 69 8.81 3.03 21.58
C ALA A 69 7.61 3.75 20.93
N LYS A 70 7.68 3.99 19.61
CA LYS A 70 6.62 4.68 18.86
C LYS A 70 5.49 3.78 18.40
N ASN A 71 5.73 2.47 18.29
CA ASN A 71 4.77 1.51 17.76
C ASN A 71 4.69 0.31 18.71
N PRO A 72 4.03 0.43 19.88
CA PRO A 72 4.00 -0.62 20.89
C PRO A 72 3.37 -1.94 20.41
N ALA A 73 2.54 -1.90 19.35
CA ALA A 73 1.93 -3.06 18.73
C ALA A 73 2.89 -3.85 17.82
N TRP A 74 4.00 -3.25 17.38
CA TRP A 74 4.93 -3.90 16.47
C TRP A 74 5.85 -4.85 17.22
N SER A 75 6.14 -5.99 16.59
CA SER A 75 7.18 -6.87 17.11
C SER A 75 8.56 -6.22 16.94
N ARG A 76 9.53 -6.67 17.73
CA ARG A 76 10.94 -6.26 17.54
C ARG A 76 11.42 -6.54 16.10
N ARG A 77 10.95 -7.63 15.49
CA ARG A 77 11.28 -7.99 14.11
C ARG A 77 10.79 -6.93 13.12
N ASP A 78 9.56 -6.44 13.29
CA ASP A 78 9.00 -5.41 12.41
C ASP A 78 9.78 -4.09 12.52
N CYS A 79 10.17 -3.71 13.74
CA CYS A 79 11.02 -2.55 13.98
C CYS A 79 12.40 -2.69 13.33
N VAL A 80 13.02 -3.88 13.41
CA VAL A 80 14.30 -4.18 12.73
C VAL A 80 14.14 -4.07 11.21
N LEU A 81 13.10 -4.67 10.64
CA LEU A 81 12.82 -4.60 9.20
C LEU A 81 12.57 -3.16 8.75
N ARG A 82 11.91 -2.33 9.59
CA ARG A 82 11.71 -0.92 9.30
C ARG A 82 13.01 -0.13 9.23
N THR A 83 13.89 -0.31 10.23
CA THR A 83 15.21 0.32 10.24
C THR A 83 16.05 -0.13 9.05
N LEU A 84 16.07 -1.44 8.77
CA LEU A 84 16.79 -2.00 7.63
C LEU A 84 16.26 -1.43 6.30
N GLY A 85 14.94 -1.38 6.12
CA GLY A 85 14.32 -0.85 4.91
C GLY A 85 14.69 0.60 4.64
N PHE A 86 14.77 1.45 5.68
CA PHE A 86 15.28 2.82 5.51
C PHE A 86 16.78 2.86 5.19
N SER A 87 17.58 1.98 5.79
CA SER A 87 19.02 1.93 5.52
C SER A 87 19.38 1.47 4.10
N MET A 88 18.52 0.65 3.50
CA MET A 88 18.69 0.13 2.14
C MET A 88 18.00 0.99 1.08
N CYS A 89 17.25 2.01 1.49
CA CYS A 89 16.50 2.84 0.55
C CYS A 89 17.44 3.73 -0.26
N ASP A 90 17.41 3.58 -1.59
CA ASP A 90 18.06 4.53 -2.49
C ASP A 90 17.32 5.87 -2.41
N ARG A 91 18.05 6.92 -2.00
CA ARG A 91 17.49 8.27 -1.85
C ARG A 91 16.94 8.83 -3.15
N THR A 92 17.44 8.39 -4.31
CA THR A 92 16.90 8.78 -5.61
C THR A 92 15.47 8.27 -5.83
N THR A 93 15.06 7.21 -5.14
CA THR A 93 13.68 6.70 -5.20
C THR A 93 12.68 7.72 -4.63
N VAL A 94 13.10 8.58 -3.70
CA VAL A 94 12.23 9.62 -3.13
C VAL A 94 11.87 10.70 -4.16
N GLU A 95 12.64 10.81 -5.25
CA GLU A 95 12.32 11.72 -6.36
C GLU A 95 11.02 11.37 -7.07
N VAL A 96 10.47 10.18 -6.83
CA VAL A 96 9.16 9.78 -7.35
C VAL A 96 8.06 10.80 -7.03
N PHE A 97 8.12 11.45 -5.86
CA PHE A 97 7.18 12.51 -5.49
C PHE A 97 7.31 13.73 -6.41
N ARG A 98 8.53 14.12 -6.84
CA ARG A 98 8.73 15.20 -7.81
C ARG A 98 8.31 14.80 -9.22
N GLN A 99 8.60 13.56 -9.60
CA GLN A 99 8.33 13.04 -10.94
C GLN A 99 6.84 12.80 -11.21
N ASN A 100 6.04 12.61 -10.16
CA ASN A 100 4.60 12.35 -10.26
C ASN A 100 3.81 13.52 -9.66
N SER A 101 3.88 14.68 -10.33
CA SER A 101 3.09 15.88 -9.99
C SER A 101 2.24 16.29 -11.19
N PRO A 102 0.90 16.21 -11.12
CA PRO A 102 0.10 15.84 -9.95
C PRO A 102 0.21 14.36 -9.57
N TRP A 103 0.11 14.05 -8.26
CA TRP A 103 0.08 12.68 -7.75
C TRP A 103 -1.36 12.16 -7.81
N SER A 104 -1.73 11.51 -8.91
CA SER A 104 -3.08 10.98 -9.11
C SER A 104 -3.07 9.63 -9.81
N PHE A 105 -3.46 8.59 -9.06
CA PHE A 105 -3.57 7.21 -9.51
C PHE A 105 -4.99 6.67 -9.38
N LYS A 106 -5.90 7.36 -8.68
CA LYS A 106 -7.29 6.90 -8.45
C LYS A 106 -8.05 6.58 -9.74
N GLY A 107 -7.79 7.31 -10.82
CA GLY A 107 -8.47 7.11 -12.11
C GLY A 107 -8.21 5.74 -12.72
N LEU A 108 -7.08 5.12 -12.39
CA LEU A 108 -6.70 3.80 -12.90
C LEU A 108 -7.58 2.68 -12.32
N LEU A 109 -8.16 2.89 -11.13
CA LEU A 109 -9.11 1.95 -10.52
C LEU A 109 -10.46 1.89 -11.25
N LYS A 110 -10.73 2.78 -12.22
CA LYS A 110 -11.93 2.69 -13.07
C LYS A 110 -11.79 1.69 -14.21
N ASN A 111 -10.56 1.34 -14.58
CA ASN A 111 -10.27 0.50 -15.75
C ASN A 111 -9.60 -0.82 -15.32
N ILE A 112 -10.17 -1.50 -14.32
CA ILE A 112 -9.64 -2.77 -13.82
C ILE A 112 -9.80 -3.83 -14.92
N PRO A 113 -8.71 -4.54 -15.32
CA PRO A 113 -8.81 -5.61 -16.31
C PRO A 113 -9.79 -6.71 -15.85
N PRO A 114 -10.56 -7.35 -16.76
CA PRO A 114 -11.57 -8.33 -16.39
C PRO A 114 -11.08 -9.59 -15.65
N HIS A 115 -9.78 -9.85 -15.68
CA HIS A 115 -9.13 -10.97 -15.00
C HIS A 115 -8.52 -10.57 -13.65
N VAL A 116 -8.76 -9.34 -13.18
CA VAL A 116 -8.22 -8.80 -11.94
C VAL A 116 -9.35 -8.49 -10.98
N GLU A 117 -9.21 -8.96 -9.75
CA GLU A 117 -10.04 -8.57 -8.61
C GLU A 117 -9.21 -7.75 -7.62
N ILE A 118 -9.73 -6.63 -7.14
CA ILE A 118 -8.99 -5.74 -6.23
C ILE A 118 -9.71 -5.64 -4.89
N THR A 119 -8.96 -5.79 -3.81
CA THR A 119 -9.38 -5.42 -2.45
C THR A 119 -8.50 -4.29 -1.92
N VAL A 120 -9.12 -3.21 -1.46
CA VAL A 120 -8.43 -2.09 -0.81
C VAL A 120 -8.71 -2.13 0.68
N LEU A 121 -7.65 -2.31 1.48
CA LEU A 121 -7.70 -2.20 2.93
C LEU A 121 -7.22 -0.80 3.32
N VAL A 122 -8.13 0.02 3.85
CA VAL A 122 -7.88 1.43 4.19
C VAL A 122 -7.68 1.54 5.70
N SER A 123 -6.62 2.23 6.13
CA SER A 123 -6.35 2.45 7.55
C SER A 123 -7.35 3.42 8.20
N ASP A 124 -7.39 3.46 9.53
CA ASP A 124 -8.18 4.42 10.27
C ASP A 124 -7.55 5.82 10.10
N PRO A 125 -8.28 6.83 9.58
CA PRO A 125 -7.74 8.18 9.41
C PRO A 125 -7.33 8.84 10.74
N LYS A 126 -7.79 8.34 11.90
CA LYS A 126 -7.35 8.81 13.21
C LYS A 126 -5.93 8.39 13.57
N PHE A 127 -5.39 7.35 12.93
CA PHE A 127 -4.11 6.72 13.27
C PHE A 127 -3.11 6.83 12.12
N GLY A 128 -2.77 8.06 11.72
CA GLY A 128 -1.74 8.31 10.73
C GLY A 128 -1.95 9.60 9.94
N LEU A 129 -1.34 9.66 8.76
CA LEU A 129 -1.47 10.79 7.83
C LEU A 129 -2.73 10.71 6.94
N GLY A 130 -3.54 9.64 7.09
CA GLY A 130 -4.69 9.38 6.21
C GLY A 130 -4.27 9.24 4.74
N ILE A 131 -3.29 8.36 4.48
CA ILE A 131 -2.66 8.19 3.16
C ILE A 131 -3.70 7.83 2.10
N CYS A 132 -4.48 6.78 2.37
CA CYS A 132 -5.65 6.46 1.57
C CYS A 132 -6.90 6.96 2.27
N LYS A 133 -7.75 7.65 1.53
CA LYS A 133 -9.10 7.98 1.97
C LYS A 133 -10.09 7.22 1.12
N THR A 134 -11.22 6.83 1.70
CA THR A 134 -12.29 6.13 0.95
C THR A 134 -12.83 6.97 -0.21
N GLU A 135 -12.71 8.30 -0.15
CA GLU A 135 -13.07 9.22 -1.25
C GLU A 135 -12.13 9.12 -2.47
N HIS A 136 -10.93 8.56 -2.30
CA HIS A 136 -10.01 8.30 -3.41
C HIS A 136 -10.41 7.06 -4.20
N ILE A 137 -11.38 6.27 -3.73
CA ILE A 137 -11.71 4.97 -4.32
C ILE A 137 -13.08 5.05 -5.00
N PRO A 138 -13.21 4.69 -6.29
CA PRO A 138 -14.50 4.69 -6.97
C PRO A 138 -15.45 3.66 -6.33
N ARG A 139 -16.73 4.00 -6.23
CA ARG A 139 -17.77 3.14 -5.60
C ARG A 139 -18.60 2.37 -6.62
N ASP A 140 -18.44 2.70 -7.89
CA ASP A 140 -19.21 2.22 -9.04
C ASP A 140 -18.47 1.11 -9.81
N VAL A 141 -17.44 0.50 -9.21
CA VAL A 141 -16.61 -0.54 -9.84
C VAL A 141 -16.84 -1.88 -9.12
N GLU A 142 -17.51 -2.81 -9.79
CA GLU A 142 -17.92 -4.11 -9.21
C GLU A 142 -16.75 -4.97 -8.71
N ARG A 143 -15.61 -4.94 -9.41
CA ARG A 143 -14.39 -5.74 -9.09
C ARG A 143 -13.49 -5.10 -8.05
N LEU A 144 -13.99 -4.08 -7.35
CA LEU A 144 -13.25 -3.29 -6.38
C LEU A 144 -13.94 -3.36 -5.02
N ASN A 145 -13.36 -4.16 -4.13
CA ASN A 145 -13.81 -4.27 -2.75
C ASN A 145 -13.03 -3.30 -1.88
N VAL A 146 -13.70 -2.62 -0.95
CA VAL A 146 -13.07 -1.67 -0.02
C VAL A 146 -13.44 -2.02 1.40
N ARG A 147 -12.44 -2.12 2.29
CA ARG A 147 -12.62 -2.33 3.72
C ARG A 147 -11.82 -1.28 4.49
N ALA A 148 -12.50 -0.41 5.23
CA ALA A 148 -11.86 0.48 6.18
C ALA A 148 -11.65 -0.26 7.51
N LEU A 149 -10.45 -0.17 8.07
CA LEU A 149 -10.05 -0.84 9.31
C LEU A 149 -10.06 0.17 10.45
N THR A 150 -10.77 -0.11 11.53
CA THR A 150 -10.84 0.77 12.71
C THR A 150 -9.69 0.50 13.68
N GLY A 151 -9.07 1.56 14.20
CA GLY A 151 -8.00 1.46 15.19
C GLY A 151 -6.66 0.95 14.65
N ILE A 152 -6.54 0.79 13.33
CA ILE A 152 -5.32 0.34 12.64
C ILE A 152 -4.74 1.51 11.85
N GLY A 153 -3.44 1.73 11.95
CA GLY A 153 -2.75 2.78 11.22
C GLY A 153 -2.23 2.33 9.86
N HIS A 154 -1.31 3.11 9.30
CA HIS A 154 -0.78 2.89 7.95
C HIS A 154 -0.08 1.54 7.78
N TRP A 155 0.42 0.93 8.86
CA TRP A 155 1.23 -0.30 8.83
C TRP A 155 0.39 -1.55 9.08
N ILE A 156 -0.66 -1.71 8.26
CA ILE A 156 -1.63 -2.82 8.36
C ILE A 156 -0.94 -4.18 8.42
N GLN A 157 0.15 -4.38 7.68
CA GLN A 157 0.90 -5.65 7.67
C GLN A 157 1.57 -6.00 9.01
N TYR A 158 1.80 -5.03 9.88
CA TYR A 158 2.36 -5.24 11.22
C TYR A 158 1.28 -5.26 12.30
N GLU A 159 0.23 -4.47 12.12
CA GLU A 159 -0.81 -4.26 13.13
C GLU A 159 -1.98 -5.25 12.99
N CYS A 160 -2.29 -5.70 11.78
CA CYS A 160 -3.41 -6.60 11.50
C CYS A 160 -3.12 -7.47 10.25
N PRO A 161 -2.10 -8.36 10.28
CA PRO A 161 -1.74 -9.16 9.12
C PRO A 161 -2.87 -10.11 8.66
N ASP A 162 -3.72 -10.57 9.58
CA ASP A 162 -4.79 -11.53 9.28
C ASP A 162 -5.82 -10.98 8.28
N VAL A 163 -6.10 -9.68 8.29
CA VAL A 163 -7.05 -9.10 7.32
C VAL A 163 -6.53 -9.12 5.89
N ILE A 164 -5.21 -9.22 5.71
CA ILE A 164 -4.58 -9.42 4.39
C ILE A 164 -4.83 -10.85 3.93
N MET A 165 -4.67 -11.82 4.83
CA MET A 165 -4.92 -13.23 4.55
C MET A 165 -6.38 -13.51 4.23
N ASP A 166 -7.31 -12.89 4.96
CA ASP A 166 -8.76 -12.97 4.71
C ASP A 166 -9.16 -12.40 3.33
N ALA A 167 -8.37 -11.47 2.79
CA ALA A 167 -8.61 -10.86 1.48
C ALA A 167 -8.06 -11.72 0.34
N ILE A 168 -7.30 -12.78 0.63
CA ILE A 168 -6.85 -13.74 -0.38
C ILE A 168 -7.98 -14.75 -0.61
N PRO A 169 -8.55 -14.87 -1.82
CA PRO A 169 -9.52 -15.90 -2.13
C PRO A 169 -8.80 -17.24 -2.22
N LEU A 170 -8.59 -17.89 -1.07
CA LEU A 170 -8.16 -19.28 -1.05
C LEU A 170 -9.32 -20.16 -1.56
N PRO A 171 -9.05 -21.20 -2.36
CA PRO A 171 -10.01 -22.27 -2.53
C PRO A 171 -10.31 -22.80 -1.13
N ARG A 172 -11.53 -22.57 -0.63
CA ARG A 172 -11.95 -23.16 0.64
C ARG A 172 -11.77 -24.66 0.46
N ALA A 173 -10.87 -25.25 1.25
CA ALA A 173 -10.78 -26.70 1.31
C ALA A 173 -12.19 -27.20 1.65
N ASN A 174 -12.74 -28.06 0.79
CA ASN A 174 -13.94 -28.80 1.14
C ASN A 174 -13.54 -29.69 2.33
N LEU A 175 -13.87 -29.23 3.54
CA LEU A 175 -13.82 -30.03 4.76
C LEU A 175 -15.02 -30.97 4.77
#